data_AF-A0A7C4LR12-F1
#
_entry.id   AF-A0A7C4LR12-F1
#
_cell.length_a   1.000
_cell.length_b   1.000
_cell.length_c   1.000
_cell.angle_alpha   90.00
_cell.angle_beta   90.00
_cell.angle_gamma   90.00
#
_symmetry.space_group_name_H-M   'P 1'
#
loop_
_entity.id
_entity.type
_entity.pdbx_description
1 polymer ?
#
loop_
_entity_poly.entity_id
_entity_poly.type
_entity_poly.pdbx_seq_one_letter_code
_entity_poly.pdbx_strand_id
1 'polypeptide(L)'
;MPPSQGGGPAGERGQPMAGDGAPGSGQGRFAGKKPGRLPSWVPPLIYVAIGLILAIRGTFAAEVAGCQVEIGASGAMAAAAVVDAVGGTARQAGDAAAISFQNTMGTVCDLLHGTVEIPCHTRNGAAAAAAFVNADLVLGGYPNPIPLDETIDAVYAVGRAMPSELRCTSKGGLAATPSAKALKPGGCSGCSTCP
;
A
#
# COMPACT_ATOMS: atom_id res chain seq x y z
N MET A 1 -49.11 10.65 24.81
CA MET A 1 -49.34 10.53 23.36
C MET A 1 -49.01 9.09 22.96
N PRO A 2 -49.95 8.32 22.39
CA PRO A 2 -49.73 6.91 22.04
C PRO A 2 -48.88 6.79 20.76
N PRO A 3 -48.22 5.65 20.52
CA PRO A 3 -47.51 5.38 19.28
C PRO A 3 -48.50 4.98 18.17
N SER A 4 -48.47 5.70 17.04
CA SER A 4 -49.25 5.38 15.86
C SER A 4 -48.55 4.32 15.01
N GLN A 5 -49.09 3.11 15.02
CA GLN A 5 -48.89 2.15 13.94
C GLN A 5 -49.71 2.61 12.73
N GLY A 6 -49.10 2.60 11.55
CA GLY A 6 -49.78 2.81 10.27
C GLY A 6 -49.07 1.97 9.21
N GLY A 7 -49.77 0.94 8.71
CA GLY A 7 -49.27 0.00 7.72
C GLY A 7 -49.66 0.34 6.28
N GLY A 8 -48.81 -0.13 5.36
CA GLY A 8 -49.09 -0.46 3.95
C GLY A 8 -48.83 0.64 2.91
N PRO A 9 -48.53 0.30 1.62
CA PRO A 9 -48.63 -1.02 0.98
C PRO A 9 -47.33 -1.54 0.32
N ALA A 10 -47.42 -2.79 -0.13
CA ALA A 10 -46.41 -3.53 -0.86
C ALA A 10 -46.21 -3.03 -2.31
N GLY A 11 -44.96 -3.04 -2.74
CA GLY A 11 -44.55 -3.32 -4.12
C GLY A 11 -44.44 -2.12 -5.07
N GLU A 12 -43.20 -1.72 -5.36
CA GLU A 12 -42.73 -1.56 -6.74
C GLU A 12 -41.21 -1.73 -6.83
N ARG A 13 -40.76 -2.23 -7.98
CA ARG A 13 -39.51 -2.95 -8.25
C ARG A 13 -38.42 -2.03 -8.84
N GLY A 14 -37.16 -2.38 -8.59
CA GLY A 14 -35.99 -1.99 -9.40
C GLY A 14 -34.80 -1.61 -8.53
N GLN A 15 -33.66 -2.31 -8.48
CA GLN A 15 -33.05 -3.23 -9.45
C GLN A 15 -32.23 -4.30 -8.68
N PRO A 16 -32.03 -5.51 -9.24
CA PRO A 16 -31.12 -6.49 -8.67
C PRO A 16 -29.68 -5.97 -8.77
N MET A 17 -29.01 -5.80 -7.63
CA MET A 17 -27.55 -5.77 -7.58
C MET A 17 -27.09 -7.13 -8.10
N ALA A 18 -26.66 -7.16 -9.35
CA ALA A 18 -26.17 -8.36 -10.00
C ALA A 18 -24.95 -8.87 -9.23
N GLY A 19 -25.20 -9.81 -8.33
CA GLY A 19 -24.21 -10.76 -7.87
C GLY A 19 -24.05 -11.80 -8.96
N ASP A 20 -22.82 -11.93 -9.46
CA ASP A 20 -22.32 -13.17 -10.04
C ASP A 20 -20.88 -13.33 -9.55
N GLY A 21 -20.77 -14.02 -8.42
CA GLY A 21 -19.51 -14.33 -7.75
C GLY A 21 -19.79 -15.16 -6.52
N ALA A 22 -20.10 -16.45 -6.72
CA ALA A 22 -20.31 -17.39 -5.64
C ALA A 22 -19.13 -17.40 -4.63
N PRO A 23 -19.38 -17.58 -3.32
CA PRO A 23 -18.32 -17.71 -2.32
C PRO A 23 -17.66 -19.09 -2.46
N GLY A 24 -16.69 -19.19 -3.36
CA GLY A 24 -15.94 -20.41 -3.61
C GLY A 24 -14.69 -20.50 -2.73
N SER A 25 -14.79 -21.22 -1.61
CA SER A 25 -13.71 -21.94 -0.90
C SER A 25 -12.32 -21.28 -0.81
N GLY A 26 -11.95 -20.83 0.39
CA GLY A 26 -10.60 -20.47 0.74
C GLY A 26 -9.59 -21.57 0.41
N GLN A 27 -8.67 -21.25 -0.49
CA GLN A 27 -7.32 -21.81 -0.57
C GLN A 27 -6.59 -21.00 -1.64
N GLY A 28 -5.49 -20.36 -1.25
CA GLY A 28 -4.62 -19.58 -2.14
C GLY A 28 -4.35 -20.36 -3.42
N ARG A 29 -4.96 -19.92 -4.51
CA ARG A 29 -4.83 -20.52 -5.83
C ARG A 29 -4.05 -19.57 -6.71
N PHE A 30 -2.73 -19.69 -6.63
CA PHE A 30 -1.76 -19.21 -7.63
C PHE A 30 -1.90 -19.94 -8.99
N ALA A 31 -3.05 -20.55 -9.28
CA ALA A 31 -3.24 -21.48 -10.37
C ALA A 31 -4.49 -21.12 -11.19
N GLY A 32 -4.27 -20.37 -12.27
CA GLY A 32 -4.94 -20.61 -13.55
C GLY A 32 -6.10 -19.67 -13.91
N LYS A 33 -5.82 -18.76 -14.85
CA LYS A 33 -6.28 -18.75 -16.27
C LYS A 33 -5.80 -17.42 -16.87
N LYS A 34 -5.02 -17.45 -17.95
CA LYS A 34 -4.31 -16.27 -18.50
C LYS A 34 -5.23 -15.49 -19.46
N PRO A 35 -5.72 -14.29 -19.13
CA PRO A 35 -6.19 -13.36 -20.15
C PRO A 35 -4.96 -12.64 -20.71
N GLY A 36 -4.70 -12.77 -22.02
CA GLY A 36 -3.76 -11.90 -22.76
C GLY A 36 -2.35 -11.78 -22.15
N ARG A 37 -1.62 -12.90 -21.98
CA ARG A 37 -0.21 -12.87 -21.59
C ARG A 37 0.59 -12.09 -22.65
N LEU A 38 1.16 -10.95 -22.28
CA LEU A 38 2.19 -10.26 -23.05
C LEU A 38 3.32 -11.25 -23.40
N PRO A 39 4.04 -11.05 -24.52
CA PRO A 39 5.15 -11.93 -24.90
C PRO A 39 6.10 -12.17 -23.71
N SER A 40 6.69 -13.35 -23.58
CA SER A 40 7.51 -13.73 -22.41
C SER A 40 8.73 -12.83 -22.15
N TRP A 41 9.09 -11.99 -23.11
CA TRP A 41 10.17 -11.01 -23.02
C TRP A 41 9.69 -9.62 -22.59
N VAL A 42 8.38 -9.37 -22.56
CA VAL A 42 7.78 -8.12 -22.09
C VAL A 42 7.50 -8.27 -20.59
N PRO A 43 8.21 -7.52 -19.73
CA PRO A 43 7.96 -7.56 -18.29
C PRO A 43 6.57 -6.99 -17.97
N PRO A 44 5.95 -7.40 -16.85
CA PRO A 44 4.65 -6.91 -16.42
C PRO A 44 4.66 -5.37 -16.34
N LEU A 45 3.82 -4.66 -17.09
CA LEU A 45 3.86 -3.19 -17.15
C LEU A 45 2.98 -2.53 -16.09
N ILE A 46 2.12 -3.29 -15.39
CA ILE A 46 1.14 -2.71 -14.48
C ILE A 46 1.81 -1.97 -13.31
N TYR A 47 2.90 -2.51 -12.75
CA TYR A 47 3.58 -1.88 -11.61
C TYR A 47 4.22 -0.54 -11.99
N VAL A 48 4.67 -0.42 -13.25
CA VAL A 48 5.19 0.84 -13.81
C VAL A 48 4.07 1.87 -13.88
N ALA A 49 2.86 1.46 -14.30
CA ALA A 49 1.71 2.35 -14.34
C ALA A 49 1.32 2.87 -12.94
N ILE A 50 1.36 2.02 -11.89
CA ILE A 50 1.14 2.46 -10.51
C ILE A 50 2.15 3.55 -10.11
N GLY A 51 3.44 3.32 -10.38
CA GLY A 51 4.49 4.29 -10.10
C GLY A 51 4.31 5.60 -10.86
N LEU A 52 3.90 5.54 -12.13
CA LEU A 52 3.61 6.73 -12.94
C LEU A 52 2.42 7.52 -12.40
N ILE A 53 1.34 6.85 -11.99
CA ILE A 53 0.18 7.50 -11.38
C ILE A 53 0.60 8.23 -10.10
N LEU A 54 1.41 7.59 -9.25
CA LEU A 54 1.97 8.27 -8.07
C LEU A 54 2.84 9.47 -8.45
N ALA A 55 3.72 9.34 -9.46
CA ALA A 55 4.57 10.45 -9.90
C ALA A 55 3.77 11.67 -10.37
N ILE A 56 2.62 11.44 -11.02
CA ILE A 56 1.75 12.51 -11.54
C ILE A 56 0.93 13.17 -10.43
N ARG A 57 0.38 12.38 -9.51
CA ARG A 57 -0.58 12.85 -8.50
C ARG A 57 0.05 13.23 -7.16
N GLY A 58 1.21 12.66 -6.85
CA GLY A 58 1.89 12.81 -5.57
C GLY A 58 3.38 13.06 -5.77
N THR A 59 4.21 12.25 -5.11
CA THR A 59 5.67 12.36 -5.16
C THR A 59 6.30 11.04 -4.74
N PHE A 60 7.60 10.87 -4.97
CA PHE A 60 8.43 9.84 -4.35
C PHE A 60 9.38 10.40 -3.27
N ALA A 61 9.34 11.72 -3.04
CA ALA A 61 10.20 12.41 -2.11
C ALA A 61 9.70 12.24 -0.66
N ALA A 62 10.38 11.40 0.12
CA ALA A 62 10.02 11.18 1.53
C ALA A 62 10.25 12.41 2.41
N GLU A 63 11.15 13.33 2.01
CA GLU A 63 11.30 14.64 2.65
C GLU A 63 10.06 15.52 2.48
N VAL A 64 9.24 15.27 1.45
CA VAL A 64 8.00 16.01 1.21
C VAL A 64 6.83 15.40 1.96
N ALA A 65 6.67 14.07 1.89
CA ALA A 65 5.45 13.38 2.29
C ALA A 65 5.65 12.12 3.16
N GLY A 66 6.83 11.91 3.73
CA GLY A 66 7.13 10.79 4.63
C GLY A 66 7.39 9.47 3.89
N CYS A 67 7.57 8.39 4.65
CA CYS A 67 7.99 7.09 4.12
C CYS A 67 6.87 6.37 3.32
N GLN A 68 5.62 6.79 3.51
CA GLN A 68 4.45 6.31 2.77
C GLN A 68 4.57 6.50 1.24
N VAL A 69 5.33 7.50 0.77
CA VAL A 69 5.55 7.75 -0.67
C VAL A 69 6.83 7.12 -1.23
N GLU A 70 7.68 6.55 -0.37
CA GLU A 70 8.84 5.74 -0.78
C GLU A 70 8.52 4.25 -0.60
N ILE A 71 8.46 3.80 0.65
CA ILE A 71 8.29 2.37 0.98
C ILE A 71 6.83 1.94 0.77
N GLY A 72 5.86 2.82 1.08
CA GLY A 72 4.46 2.55 0.75
C GLY A 72 4.24 2.41 -0.76
N ALA A 73 4.89 3.27 -1.55
CA ALA A 73 4.89 3.19 -3.00
C ALA A 73 5.56 1.92 -3.54
N SER A 74 6.71 1.54 -2.98
CA SER A 74 7.39 0.28 -3.29
C SER A 74 6.49 -0.92 -3.02
N GLY A 75 5.83 -0.97 -1.85
CA GLY A 75 4.87 -2.01 -1.49
C GLY A 75 3.66 -2.04 -2.44
N ALA A 76 3.14 -0.89 -2.84
CA ALA A 76 2.01 -0.78 -3.76
C ALA A 76 2.36 -1.28 -5.17
N MET A 77 3.52 -0.88 -5.69
CA MET A 77 4.05 -1.37 -6.97
C MET A 77 4.31 -2.88 -6.92
N ALA A 78 4.86 -3.38 -5.82
CA ALA A 78 5.09 -4.81 -5.62
C ALA A 78 3.78 -5.60 -5.54
N ALA A 79 2.76 -5.10 -4.84
CA ALA A 79 1.45 -5.75 -4.74
C ALA A 79 0.79 -5.88 -6.13
N ALA A 80 0.82 -4.80 -6.92
CA ALA A 80 0.33 -4.80 -8.29
C ALA A 80 1.11 -5.79 -9.18
N ALA A 81 2.45 -5.87 -9.02
CA ALA A 81 3.27 -6.83 -9.74
C ALA A 81 2.92 -8.28 -9.39
N VAL A 82 2.64 -8.59 -8.11
CA VAL A 82 2.21 -9.92 -7.68
C VAL A 82 0.88 -10.29 -8.31
N VAL A 83 -0.10 -9.38 -8.32
CA VAL A 83 -1.40 -9.61 -8.96
C VAL A 83 -1.24 -9.89 -10.46
N ASP A 84 -0.40 -9.12 -11.17
CA ASP A 84 -0.16 -9.31 -12.60
C ASP A 84 0.57 -10.63 -12.89
N ALA A 85 1.57 -10.98 -12.07
CA ALA A 85 2.35 -12.21 -12.23
C ALA A 85 1.47 -13.48 -12.20
N VAL A 86 0.35 -13.44 -11.47
CA VAL A 86 -0.61 -14.55 -11.40
C VAL A 86 -1.75 -14.46 -12.42
N GLY A 87 -1.75 -13.42 -13.27
CA GLY A 87 -2.77 -13.19 -14.30
C GLY A 87 -4.03 -12.50 -13.79
N GLY A 88 -3.95 -11.77 -12.67
CA GLY A 88 -5.01 -10.90 -12.20
C GLY A 88 -5.27 -9.72 -13.14
N THR A 89 -6.41 -9.06 -12.95
CA THR A 89 -6.80 -7.92 -13.79
C THR A 89 -6.13 -6.63 -13.36
N ALA A 90 -6.05 -5.65 -14.27
CA ALA A 90 -5.57 -4.29 -13.96
C ALA A 90 -6.33 -3.65 -12.78
N ARG A 91 -7.64 -3.91 -12.67
CA ARG A 91 -8.46 -3.44 -11.55
C ARG A 91 -7.99 -4.05 -10.23
N GLN A 92 -7.79 -5.37 -10.19
CA GLN A 92 -7.28 -6.05 -8.99
C GLN A 92 -5.88 -5.56 -8.61
N ALA A 93 -5.02 -5.28 -9.60
CA ALA A 93 -3.69 -4.73 -9.35
C ALA A 93 -3.77 -3.32 -8.75
N GLY A 94 -4.68 -2.47 -9.25
CA GLY A 94 -4.97 -1.16 -8.69
C GLY A 94 -5.53 -1.23 -7.26
N ASP A 95 -6.44 -2.15 -7.00
CA ASP A 95 -7.01 -2.37 -5.67
C ASP A 95 -5.95 -2.86 -4.66
N ALA A 96 -5.08 -3.79 -5.07
CA ALA A 96 -3.99 -4.26 -4.21
C ALA A 96 -2.97 -3.16 -3.91
N ALA A 97 -2.66 -2.32 -4.90
CA ALA A 97 -1.83 -1.14 -4.72
C ALA A 97 -2.48 -0.12 -3.78
N ALA A 98 -3.79 0.12 -3.93
CA ALA A 98 -4.54 1.03 -3.08
C ALA A 98 -4.52 0.55 -1.61
N ILE A 99 -4.78 -0.73 -1.35
CA ILE A 99 -4.71 -1.31 0.00
C ILE A 99 -3.31 -1.14 0.61
N SER A 100 -2.25 -1.32 -0.18
CA SER A 100 -0.88 -1.09 0.30
C SER A 100 -0.67 0.36 0.77
N PHE A 101 -1.14 1.34 0.01
CA PHE A 101 -1.10 2.74 0.41
C PHE A 101 -1.97 3.03 1.63
N GLN A 102 -3.17 2.46 1.71
CA GLN A 102 -4.05 2.59 2.89
C GLN A 102 -3.34 2.08 4.16
N ASN A 103 -2.69 0.91 4.08
CA ASN A 103 -2.00 0.29 5.20
C ASN A 103 -0.73 1.03 5.64
N THR A 104 -0.15 1.84 4.75
CA THR A 104 1.11 2.57 5.01
C THR A 104 0.92 4.08 5.16
N MET A 105 -0.31 4.58 5.04
CA MET A 105 -0.65 5.98 5.21
C MET A 105 -0.26 6.48 6.61
N GLY A 106 0.34 7.68 6.67
CA GLY A 106 0.83 8.29 7.90
C GLY A 106 2.21 7.79 8.35
N THR A 107 2.87 6.89 7.60
CA THR A 107 4.21 6.45 7.97
C THR A 107 5.26 7.55 7.82
N VAL A 108 5.80 7.98 8.96
CA VAL A 108 6.85 9.01 9.07
C VAL A 108 8.17 8.55 8.47
N CYS A 109 9.02 9.47 8.00
CA CYS A 109 10.41 9.19 7.62
C CYS A 109 11.32 9.74 8.71
N ASP A 110 11.86 8.90 9.58
CA ASP A 110 12.69 9.37 10.69
C ASP A 110 13.90 8.44 10.88
N LEU A 111 15.00 8.84 10.27
CA LEU A 111 16.22 8.06 10.12
C LEU A 111 17.06 8.12 11.40
N LEU A 112 17.63 7.00 11.83
CA LEU A 112 18.63 7.05 12.89
C LEU A 112 19.91 7.71 12.36
N HIS A 113 20.35 8.79 12.99
CA HIS A 113 21.56 9.54 12.60
C HIS A 113 21.61 9.98 11.13
N GLY A 114 20.44 10.14 10.49
CA GLY A 114 20.36 10.48 9.07
C GLY A 114 20.76 9.33 8.12
N THR A 115 20.91 8.09 8.60
CA THR A 115 21.26 6.94 7.75
C THR A 115 20.04 6.17 7.28
N VAL A 116 20.07 5.68 6.04
CA VAL A 116 18.98 4.89 5.42
C VAL A 116 19.07 3.40 5.77
N GLU A 117 19.33 3.10 7.04
CA GLU A 117 19.48 1.73 7.53
C GLU A 117 18.30 1.35 8.44
N ILE A 118 18.17 2.05 9.58
CA ILE A 118 17.12 1.82 10.56
C ILE A 118 16.15 3.02 10.53
N PRO A 119 14.83 2.80 10.35
CA PRO A 119 14.12 1.53 10.16
C PRO A 119 13.93 1.12 8.68
N CYS A 120 14.66 1.72 7.74
CA CYS A 120 14.42 1.55 6.31
C CYS A 120 14.49 0.09 5.83
N HIS A 121 15.49 -0.69 6.27
CA HIS A 121 15.64 -2.09 5.88
C HIS A 121 14.45 -2.95 6.35
N THR A 122 14.05 -2.80 7.61
CA THR A 122 12.94 -3.59 8.16
C THR A 122 11.60 -3.17 7.57
N ARG A 123 11.43 -1.89 7.23
CA ARG A 123 10.24 -1.41 6.51
C ARG A 123 10.17 -1.94 5.09
N ASN A 124 11.29 -2.02 4.36
CA ASN A 124 11.33 -2.65 3.04
C ASN A 124 10.97 -4.15 3.12
N GLY A 125 11.50 -4.86 4.11
CA GLY A 125 11.12 -6.26 4.36
C GLY A 125 9.63 -6.41 4.67
N ALA A 126 9.07 -5.54 5.52
CA ALA A 126 7.65 -5.55 5.85
C ALA A 126 6.77 -5.22 4.63
N ALA A 127 7.15 -4.23 3.82
CA ALA A 127 6.43 -3.86 2.61
C ALA A 127 6.43 -4.98 1.57
N ALA A 128 7.57 -5.67 1.40
CA ALA A 128 7.67 -6.83 0.52
C ALA A 128 6.75 -7.97 0.96
N ALA A 129 6.69 -8.27 2.26
CA ALA A 129 5.76 -9.28 2.78
C ALA A 129 4.29 -8.85 2.64
N ALA A 130 3.98 -7.60 2.98
CA ALA A 130 2.64 -7.04 2.86
C ALA A 130 2.14 -7.01 1.42
N ALA A 131 3.02 -6.84 0.42
CA ALA A 131 2.64 -6.88 -0.99
C ALA A 131 1.96 -8.21 -1.39
N PHE A 132 2.48 -9.35 -0.91
CA PHE A 132 1.84 -10.64 -1.14
C PHE A 132 0.50 -10.76 -0.43
N VAL A 133 0.41 -10.28 0.81
CA VAL A 133 -0.84 -10.30 1.59
C VAL A 133 -1.92 -9.44 0.91
N ASN A 134 -1.58 -8.22 0.49
CA ASN A 134 -2.51 -7.31 -0.17
C ASN A 134 -2.99 -7.88 -1.51
N ALA A 135 -2.09 -8.49 -2.28
CA ALA A 135 -2.45 -9.18 -3.52
C ALA A 135 -3.40 -10.36 -3.24
N ASP A 136 -3.08 -11.19 -2.24
CA ASP A 136 -3.90 -12.36 -1.87
C ASP A 136 -5.30 -11.95 -1.39
N LEU A 137 -5.43 -10.85 -0.63
CA LEU A 137 -6.74 -10.31 -0.23
C LEU A 137 -7.62 -10.01 -1.45
N VAL A 138 -7.08 -9.28 -2.42
CA VAL A 138 -7.84 -8.86 -3.61
C VAL A 138 -8.13 -10.05 -4.54
N LEU A 139 -7.17 -10.96 -4.71
CA LEU A 139 -7.35 -12.19 -5.48
C LEU A 139 -8.34 -13.16 -4.81
N GLY A 140 -8.39 -13.15 -3.49
CA GLY A 140 -9.37 -13.85 -2.65
C GLY A 140 -10.78 -13.23 -2.69
N GLY A 141 -10.97 -12.13 -3.41
CA GLY A 141 -12.26 -11.49 -3.61
C GLY A 141 -12.61 -10.41 -2.59
N TYR A 142 -11.64 -9.89 -1.83
CA TYR A 142 -11.86 -8.72 -0.99
C TYR A 142 -12.24 -7.49 -1.84
N PRO A 143 -13.42 -6.89 -1.64
CA PRO A 143 -13.82 -5.70 -2.37
C PRO A 143 -13.20 -4.45 -1.74
N ASN A 144 -12.24 -3.84 -2.42
CA ASN A 144 -11.67 -2.55 -2.03
C ASN A 144 -12.60 -1.40 -2.48
N PRO A 145 -13.20 -0.61 -1.56
CA PRO A 145 -14.17 0.41 -1.93
C PRO A 145 -13.55 1.73 -2.40
N ILE A 146 -12.30 2.03 -2.02
CA ILE A 146 -11.63 3.30 -2.34
C ILE A 146 -10.60 3.09 -3.45
N PRO A 147 -10.75 3.71 -4.62
CA PRO A 147 -9.84 3.50 -5.74
C PRO A 147 -8.46 4.09 -5.46
N LEU A 148 -7.50 3.67 -6.30
CA LEU A 148 -6.08 4.00 -6.14
C LEU A 148 -5.78 5.51 -6.21
N ASP A 149 -6.43 6.24 -7.10
CA ASP A 149 -6.24 7.67 -7.31
C ASP A 149 -6.66 8.49 -6.08
N GLU A 150 -7.85 8.23 -5.54
CA GLU A 150 -8.31 8.83 -4.29
C GLU A 150 -7.39 8.47 -3.12
N THR A 151 -6.93 7.22 -3.07
CA THR A 151 -5.99 6.76 -2.05
C THR A 151 -4.66 7.52 -2.12
N ILE A 152 -4.10 7.70 -3.32
CA ILE A 152 -2.84 8.44 -3.52
C ILE A 152 -3.00 9.90 -3.10
N ASP A 153 -4.11 10.54 -3.47
CA ASP A 153 -4.39 11.92 -3.08
C ASP A 153 -4.45 12.07 -1.56
N ALA A 154 -5.13 11.13 -0.89
CA ALA A 154 -5.22 11.10 0.57
C ALA A 154 -3.85 10.87 1.23
N VAL A 155 -3.06 9.92 0.72
CA VAL A 155 -1.68 9.68 1.18
C VAL A 155 -0.86 10.95 1.05
N TYR A 156 -0.89 11.60 -0.11
CA TYR A 156 -0.12 12.81 -0.36
C TYR A 156 -0.56 13.96 0.55
N ALA A 157 -1.86 14.18 0.71
CA ALA A 157 -2.41 15.20 1.60
C ALA A 157 -1.97 14.98 3.07
N VAL A 158 -2.05 13.74 3.57
CA VAL A 158 -1.55 13.38 4.91
C VAL A 158 -0.06 13.66 5.04
N GLY A 159 0.73 13.32 4.02
CA GLY A 159 2.16 13.55 4.01
C GLY A 159 2.53 15.03 4.04
N ARG A 160 1.78 15.87 3.31
CA ARG A 160 1.94 17.33 3.30
C ARG A 160 1.56 17.99 4.62
N ALA A 161 0.60 17.41 5.35
CA ALA A 161 0.21 17.85 6.68
C ALA A 161 1.20 17.40 7.78
N MET A 162 2.15 16.52 7.47
CA MET A 162 3.11 15.99 8.45
C MET A 162 4.08 17.09 8.95
N PRO A 163 4.35 17.16 10.27
CA PRO A 163 5.41 18.02 10.81
C PRO A 163 6.77 17.77 10.14
N SER A 164 7.58 18.82 9.98
CA SER A 164 8.90 18.70 9.33
C SER A 164 9.87 17.79 10.08
N GLU A 165 9.73 17.68 11.39
CA GLU A 165 10.54 16.84 12.29
C GLU A 165 10.33 15.34 12.01
N LEU A 166 9.21 14.99 11.38
CA LEU A 166 8.83 13.61 11.04
C LEU A 166 9.07 13.27 9.55
N ARG A 167 9.71 14.18 8.80
CA ARG A 167 9.98 14.06 7.37
C ARG A 167 11.48 14.13 7.04
N CYS A 168 12.13 12.99 7.11
CA CYS A 168 13.55 12.75 6.79
C CYS A 168 14.54 13.76 7.40
N THR A 169 14.23 14.33 8.56
CA THR A 169 15.12 15.28 9.26
C THR A 169 15.84 14.68 10.46
N SER A 170 15.47 13.49 10.92
CA SER A 170 16.03 12.83 12.12
C SER A 170 15.89 13.64 13.41
N LYS A 171 14.88 14.52 13.48
CA LYS A 171 14.64 15.42 14.61
C LYS A 171 13.50 14.97 15.53
N GLY A 172 12.71 13.97 15.12
CA GLY A 172 11.52 13.52 15.82
C GLY A 172 11.54 12.03 16.15
N GLY A 173 10.34 11.45 16.25
CA GLY A 173 10.09 10.01 16.21
C GLY A 173 11.08 9.10 16.94
N LEU A 174 11.55 8.09 16.21
CA LEU A 174 12.49 7.07 16.65
C LEU A 174 13.90 7.65 16.86
N ALA A 175 14.34 8.58 16.01
CA ALA A 175 15.65 9.23 16.07
C ALA A 175 15.84 10.04 17.37
N ALA A 176 14.75 10.57 17.94
CA ALA A 176 14.77 11.33 19.18
C ALA A 176 14.84 10.46 20.45
N THR A 177 14.66 9.14 20.34
CA THR A 177 14.64 8.23 21.49
C THR A 177 16.00 8.16 22.20
N PRO A 178 16.05 7.91 23.53
CA PRO A 178 17.31 7.81 24.26
C PRO A 178 18.25 6.75 23.70
N SER A 179 17.70 5.59 23.32
CA SER A 179 18.47 4.49 22.73
C SER A 179 19.04 4.86 21.37
N ALA A 180 18.27 5.54 20.51
CA ALA A 180 18.76 6.01 19.22
C ALA A 180 19.93 6.99 19.41
N LYS A 181 19.80 7.97 20.30
CA LYS A 181 20.86 8.96 20.60
C LYS A 181 22.11 8.36 21.22
N ALA A 182 21.99 7.23 21.92
CA ALA A 182 23.11 6.53 22.55
C ALA A 182 23.87 5.61 21.56
N LEU A 183 23.27 5.27 20.42
CA LEU A 183 23.95 4.50 19.38
C LEU A 183 25.08 5.36 18.78
N LYS A 184 26.23 4.75 18.50
CA LYS A 184 27.30 5.43 17.76
C LYS A 184 26.92 5.44 16.26
N PRO A 185 27.20 6.54 15.52
CA PRO A 185 27.14 6.50 14.06
C PRO A 185 28.04 5.36 13.55
N GLY A 186 27.50 4.42 12.77
CA GLY A 186 28.19 3.18 12.36
C GLY A 186 28.11 2.03 13.37
N GLY A 187 27.21 2.10 14.36
CA GLY A 187 27.10 1.20 15.51
C GLY A 187 26.57 -0.20 15.27
N CYS A 188 26.80 -0.81 14.10
CA CYS A 188 26.84 -2.27 14.03
C CYS A 188 28.17 -2.68 14.65
N SER A 189 28.20 -2.88 15.97
CA SER A 189 29.40 -3.03 16.81
C SER A 189 30.28 -4.25 16.50
N GLY A 190 30.07 -4.93 15.38
CA GLY A 190 30.80 -6.14 14.97
C GLY A 190 31.29 -6.16 13.52
N CYS A 191 31.04 -5.13 12.70
CA CYS A 191 31.44 -5.14 11.29
C CYS A 191 32.40 -3.97 11.01
N SER A 192 33.70 -4.24 11.05
CA SER A 192 34.75 -3.27 10.67
C SER A 192 34.82 -2.99 9.16
N THR A 193 33.83 -3.44 8.38
CA THR A 193 33.88 -3.49 6.92
C THR A 193 32.63 -2.93 6.23
N CYS A 194 31.69 -2.31 6.96
CA CYS A 194 30.72 -1.44 6.29
C CYS A 194 31.40 -0.08 6.04
N PRO A 195 31.58 0.34 4.77
CA PRO A 195 32.21 1.60 4.42
C PRO A 195 31.43 2.82 4.91
#